data_AF-A0A6S6QYM4-F1
#
_entry.id   AF-A0A6S6QYM4-F1
#
_cell.length_a   1.000
_cell.length_b   1.000
_cell.length_c   1.000
_cell.angle_alpha   90.00
_cell.angle_beta   90.00
_cell.angle_gamma   90.00
#
_symmetry.space_group_name_H-M   'P 1'
#
loop_
_entity.id
_entity.type
_entity.pdbx_description
1 polymer ?
#
loop_
_entity_poly.entity_id
_entity_poly.type
_entity_poly.pdbx_seq_one_letter_code
_entity_poly.pdbx_strand_id
1 'polypeptide(L)'
;MRFIIRLVGVVLFAAAFVILVIDGTRSIAGNALYLSSLAEGIDLLWPGGVDTIRSLFGGAWDPIGAWLFDRAAFVVLGLLGLGLMLLGRAPPQYVRPLPKRY
;
A
#
# COMPACT_ATOMS: atom_id res chain seq x y z
N MET A 1 -15.72 7.20 -10.21
CA MET A 1 -14.40 6.54 -10.11
C MET A 1 -13.57 6.96 -8.90
N ARG A 2 -13.57 8.24 -8.47
CA ARG A 2 -12.79 8.71 -7.30
C ARG A 2 -13.03 7.97 -5.99
N PHE A 3 -14.27 7.56 -5.73
CA PHE A 3 -14.62 6.76 -4.55
C PHE A 3 -13.92 5.39 -4.53
N ILE A 4 -13.91 4.67 -5.66
CA ILE A 4 -13.27 3.35 -5.76
C ILE A 4 -11.76 3.47 -5.55
N ILE A 5 -11.12 4.46 -6.17
CA ILE A 5 -9.68 4.73 -5.99
C ILE A 5 -9.37 4.97 -4.50
N ARG A 6 -10.17 5.80 -3.83
CA ARG A 6 -10.02 6.06 -2.40
C ARG A 6 -10.25 4.80 -1.56
N LEU A 7 -11.27 4.00 -1.88
CA LEU A 7 -11.58 2.76 -1.17
C LEU A 7 -10.43 1.76 -1.27
N VAL A 8 -9.90 1.55 -2.47
CA VAL A 8 -8.73 0.69 -2.69
C VAL A 8 -7.52 1.23 -1.90
N GLY A 9 -7.30 2.54 -1.90
CA GLY A 9 -6.26 3.17 -1.10
C GLY A 9 -6.41 2.88 0.40
N VAL A 10 -7.62 3.01 0.94
CA VAL A 10 -7.94 2.71 2.35
C VAL A 10 -7.66 1.25 2.68
N VAL A 11 -8.10 0.32 1.83
CA VAL A 11 -7.87 -1.12 2.05
C VAL A 11 -6.38 -1.45 2.06
N LEU A 12 -5.61 -0.92 1.11
CA LEU A 12 -4.16 -1.14 1.05
C LEU A 12 -3.42 -0.55 2.25
N PHE A 13 -3.80 0.65 2.68
CA PHE A 13 -3.22 1.28 3.86
C PHE A 13 -3.56 0.53 5.15
N ALA A 14 -4.78 0.00 5.26
CA ALA A 14 -5.18 -0.86 6.38
C ALA A 14 -4.37 -2.15 6.39
N ALA A 15 -4.18 -2.80 5.24
CA ALA A 15 -3.33 -3.99 5.12
C ALA A 15 -1.87 -3.70 5.52
N ALA A 16 -1.33 -2.55 5.10
CA ALA A 16 -0.01 -2.10 5.51
C ALA A 16 0.12 -1.97 7.04
N PHE A 17 -0.89 -1.38 7.68
CA PHE A 17 -0.92 -1.25 9.14
C PHE A 17 -0.96 -2.61 9.84
N VAL A 18 -1.76 -3.55 9.35
CA VAL A 18 -1.82 -4.92 9.89
C VAL A 18 -0.47 -5.62 9.78
N ILE A 19 0.19 -5.54 8.62
CA ILE A 19 1.52 -6.13 8.42
C ILE A 19 2.55 -5.52 9.37
N LEU A 20 2.55 -4.19 9.51
CA LEU A 20 3.44 -3.49 10.45
C LEU A 20 3.26 -3.99 11.90
N VAL A 21 2.02 -4.22 12.34
CA VAL A 21 1.75 -4.76 13.67
C VAL A 21 2.27 -6.19 13.80
N ILE A 22 2.04 -7.05 12.79
CA ILE A 22 2.54 -8.43 12.78
C ILE A 22 4.08 -8.44 12.88
N ASP A 23 4.75 -7.68 12.01
CA ASP A 23 6.21 -7.56 11.98
C ASP A 23 6.76 -7.00 13.30
N GLY A 24 6.07 -6.01 13.89
CA GLY A 24 6.41 -5.46 15.19
C GLY A 24 6.31 -6.50 16.32
N THR A 25 5.25 -7.30 16.35
CA THR A 25 5.08 -8.35 17.37
C THR A 25 6.14 -9.45 17.23
N ARG A 26 6.46 -9.86 15.99
CA ARG A 26 7.55 -10.81 15.70
C ARG A 26 8.90 -10.25 16.13
N SER A 27 9.12 -8.95 15.88
CA SER A 27 10.37 -8.27 16.24
C SER A 27 10.62 -8.22 17.74
N ILE A 28 9.58 -7.92 18.51
CA ILE A 28 9.67 -7.92 19.97
C ILE A 28 9.88 -9.34 20.50
N ALA A 29 9.13 -10.32 19.98
CA ALA A 29 9.22 -11.70 20.44
C ALA A 29 10.57 -12.36 20.11
N GLY A 30 11.14 -12.06 18.94
CA GLY A 30 12.41 -12.64 18.49
C GLY A 30 13.65 -11.82 18.85
N ASN A 31 13.50 -10.68 19.54
CA ASN A 31 14.59 -9.78 19.90
C ASN A 31 15.50 -9.39 18.69
N ALA A 32 14.90 -9.27 17.52
CA ALA A 32 15.56 -8.92 16.26
C ALA A 32 14.54 -8.21 15.35
N LEU A 33 15.00 -7.43 14.37
CA LEU A 33 14.08 -6.78 13.43
C LEU A 33 13.65 -7.79 12.35
N TYR A 34 12.36 -8.13 12.33
CA TYR A 34 11.73 -8.92 11.28
C TYR A 34 10.80 -8.01 10.47
N LEU A 35 11.07 -7.90 9.18
CA LEU A 35 10.24 -7.17 8.23
C LEU A 35 9.89 -8.10 7.08
N SER A 36 8.60 -8.35 6.86
CA SER A 36 8.16 -9.16 5.73
C SER A 36 8.31 -8.36 4.43
N SER A 37 8.93 -8.99 3.42
CA SER A 37 9.04 -8.41 2.09
C SER A 37 7.68 -8.43 1.36
N LEU A 38 7.50 -7.54 0.38
CA LEU A 38 6.29 -7.55 -0.46
C LEU A 38 6.16 -8.88 -1.23
N ALA A 39 7.28 -9.44 -1.70
CA ALA A 39 7.32 -10.75 -2.34
C ALA A 39 6.75 -11.85 -1.44
N GLU A 40 7.24 -11.96 -0.20
CA GLU A 40 6.73 -12.92 0.78
C GLU A 40 5.23 -12.75 1.01
N GLY A 41 4.75 -11.51 1.16
CA GLY A 41 3.33 -11.24 1.36
C GLY A 41 2.47 -11.67 0.18
N ILE A 42 2.95 -11.46 -1.05
CA ILE A 42 2.25 -11.88 -2.27
C ILE A 42 2.25 -13.40 -2.38
N ASP A 43 3.39 -14.06 -2.23
CA ASP A 43 3.48 -15.52 -2.36
C ASP A 43 2.75 -16.27 -1.25
N LEU A 44 2.61 -15.65 -0.06
CA LEU A 44 1.78 -16.19 1.02
C LEU A 44 0.28 -16.19 0.65
N LEU A 45 -0.19 -15.15 -0.03
CA LEU A 45 -1.59 -15.02 -0.43
C LEU A 45 -1.90 -15.76 -1.75
N TRP A 46 -0.95 -15.72 -2.67
CA TRP A 46 -1.04 -16.32 -3.99
C TRP A 46 0.30 -16.97 -4.35
N PRO A 47 0.45 -18.28 -4.11
CA PRO A 47 1.67 -19.02 -4.43
C PRO A 47 2.02 -18.89 -5.93
N GLY A 48 3.24 -18.46 -6.24
CA GLY A 48 3.69 -18.20 -7.61
C GLY A 48 3.18 -16.88 -8.20
N GLY A 49 2.58 -16.03 -7.36
CA GLY A 49 2.07 -14.73 -7.76
C GLY A 49 3.18 -13.78 -8.20
N VAL A 50 4.33 -13.79 -7.54
CA VAL A 50 5.48 -12.96 -7.93
C VAL A 50 5.98 -13.33 -9.32
N ASP A 51 6.12 -14.63 -9.62
CA ASP A 51 6.55 -15.10 -10.94
C ASP A 51 5.51 -14.78 -12.03
N THR A 52 4.23 -14.89 -11.70
CA THR A 52 3.15 -14.50 -12.62
C THR A 52 3.23 -13.00 -12.93
N ILE A 53 3.37 -12.14 -11.91
CA ILE A 53 3.52 -10.70 -12.11
C ILE A 53 4.78 -10.41 -12.94
N ARG A 54 5.92 -11.04 -12.61
CA ARG A 54 7.16 -10.92 -13.38
C ARG A 54 6.95 -11.24 -14.85
N SER A 55 6.24 -12.32 -15.16
CA SER A 55 5.97 -12.72 -16.55
C SER A 55 5.16 -11.67 -17.33
N LEU A 56 4.30 -10.89 -16.67
CA LEU A 56 3.52 -9.82 -17.31
C LEU A 56 4.38 -8.62 -17.69
N PHE A 57 5.42 -8.32 -16.91
CA PHE A 57 6.34 -7.21 -17.17
C PHE A 57 7.54 -7.59 -18.05
N GLY A 58 7.81 -8.89 -18.23
CA GLY A 58 8.88 -9.39 -19.08
C GLY A 58 10.24 -8.77 -18.73
N GLY A 59 10.97 -8.29 -19.74
CA GLY A 59 12.29 -7.67 -19.55
C GLY A 59 12.29 -6.34 -18.78
N ALA A 60 11.14 -5.69 -18.56
CA ALA A 60 11.02 -4.48 -17.76
C ALA A 60 10.97 -4.75 -16.24
N TRP A 61 10.92 -6.03 -15.84
CA TRP A 61 10.93 -6.43 -14.44
C TRP A 61 12.22 -6.05 -13.71
N ASP A 62 13.37 -6.12 -14.38
CA ASP A 62 14.66 -5.78 -13.79
C ASP A 62 15.14 -4.40 -14.26
N PRO A 63 15.57 -3.50 -13.36
CA PRO A 63 15.84 -3.70 -11.92
C PRO A 63 14.69 -3.30 -10.97
N ILE A 64 13.62 -2.69 -11.48
CA ILE A 64 12.65 -1.96 -10.65
C ILE A 64 11.70 -2.91 -9.91
N GLY A 65 11.22 -3.96 -10.58
CA GLY A 65 10.29 -4.94 -10.00
C GLY A 65 10.96 -5.74 -8.90
N ALA A 66 12.16 -6.28 -9.14
CA ALA A 66 12.93 -6.98 -8.12
C ALA A 66 13.22 -6.10 -6.90
N TRP A 67 13.69 -4.86 -7.12
CA TRP A 67 13.98 -3.91 -6.06
C TRP A 67 12.75 -3.54 -5.22
N LEU A 68 11.58 -3.39 -5.85
CA LEU A 68 10.33 -3.02 -5.17
C LEU A 68 9.79 -4.18 -4.33
N PHE A 69 9.86 -5.41 -4.85
CA PHE A 69 9.31 -6.59 -4.20
C PHE A 69 10.13 -7.06 -2.99
N ASP A 70 11.41 -6.69 -2.93
CA ASP A 70 12.30 -6.91 -1.78
C ASP A 70 12.08 -5.89 -0.64
N ARG A 71 11.34 -4.80 -0.88
CA ARG A 71 11.04 -3.82 0.18
C ARG A 71 10.03 -4.36 1.18
N ALA A 72 10.11 -3.84 2.40
CA ALA A 72 9.16 -4.15 3.47
C ALA A 72 7.72 -3.87 3.01
N ALA A 73 6.87 -4.89 3.08
CA ALA A 73 5.52 -4.86 2.51
C ALA A 73 4.68 -3.72 3.06
N PHE A 74 4.79 -3.43 4.36
CA PHE A 74 4.07 -2.32 5.00
C PHE A 74 4.44 -0.95 4.41
N VAL A 75 5.70 -0.75 4.02
CA VAL A 75 6.15 0.51 3.41
C VAL A 75 5.53 0.66 2.04
N VAL A 76 5.63 -0.39 1.21
CA VAL A 76 5.12 -0.34 -0.17
C VAL A 76 3.62 -0.16 -0.19
N LEU A 77 2.87 -0.97 0.56
CA LEU A 77 1.41 -0.89 0.64
C LEU A 77 0.95 0.40 1.32
N GLY A 78 1.67 0.89 2.33
CA GLY A 78 1.36 2.12 3.02
C GLY A 78 1.51 3.34 2.12
N LEU A 79 2.61 3.45 1.39
CA LEU A 79 2.85 4.54 0.44
C LEU A 79 1.88 4.48 -0.75
N LEU A 80 1.67 3.29 -1.32
CA LEU A 80 0.72 3.09 -2.42
C LEU A 80 -0.71 3.44 -1.98
N GLY A 81 -1.14 2.92 -0.82
CA GLY A 81 -2.46 3.17 -0.25
C GLY A 81 -2.69 4.65 0.03
N LEU A 82 -1.71 5.31 0.65
CA LEU A 82 -1.76 6.75 0.89
C LEU A 82 -1.83 7.54 -0.41
N GLY A 83 -1.00 7.21 -1.40
CA GLY A 83 -1.02 7.83 -2.73
C GLY A 83 -2.38 7.74 -3.41
N LEU A 84 -3.01 6.56 -3.38
CA LEU A 84 -4.35 6.35 -3.93
C LEU A 84 -5.42 7.14 -3.17
N MET A 85 -5.34 7.23 -1.84
CA MET A 85 -6.26 8.07 -1.07
C MET A 85 -6.15 9.55 -1.44
N LEU A 86 -4.93 10.05 -1.63
CA LEU A 86 -4.67 11.44 -2.03
C LEU A 86 -5.19 11.72 -3.45
N LEU A 87 -4.95 10.81 -4.39
CA LEU A 87 -5.48 10.90 -5.76
C LEU A 87 -7.01 10.83 -5.81
N GLY A 88 -7.63 10.07 -4.91
CA GLY A 88 -9.09 9.96 -4.77
C GLY A 88 -9.75 11.17 -4.11
N ARG A 89 -9.00 12.14 -3.58
CA ARG A 89 -9.54 13.28 -2.82
C ARG A 89 -10.31 14.23 -3.74
N ALA A 90 -11.55 14.54 -3.36
CA ALA A 90 -12.31 15.61 -4.02
C ALA A 90 -11.80 16.98 -3.55
N PRO A 91 -11.76 18.00 -4.45
CA PRO A 91 -11.38 19.35 -4.05
C PRO A 91 -12.36 19.90 -3.01
N PRO A 92 -11.89 20.75 -2.08
CA PRO A 92 -12.78 21.37 -1.10
C PRO A 92 -13.89 22.14 -1.83
N GLN A 93 -15.16 21.85 -1.51
CA GLN A 93 -16.25 22.69 -1.98
C GLN A 93 -16.14 24.02 -1.24
N TYR A 94 -15.94 25.10 -1.98
CA TYR A 94 -16.02 26.44 -1.42
C TYR A 94 -17.46 26.70 -0.98
N VAL A 95 -17.70 26.62 0.33
CA VAL A 95 -19.00 27.00 0.90
C VAL A 95 -19.05 28.52 0.89
N ARG A 96 -19.90 29.09 0.02
CA ARG A 96 -20.08 30.54 -0.07
C ARG A 96 -20.61 31.04 1.30
N PRO A 97 -19.96 32.02 1.95
CA PRO A 97 -20.42 32.51 3.24
C PRO A 97 -21.83 33.06 3.13
N LEU A 98 -22.69 32.73 4.10
CA LEU A 98 -24.06 33.22 4.15
C LEU A 98 -24.07 34.75 4.23
N PRO A 99 -24.97 35.44 3.50
CA PRO A 99 -25.11 36.88 3.62
C PRO A 99 -25.49 37.22 5.07
N LYS A 100 -24.74 38.14 5.68
CA LYS A 100 -25.09 38.68 7.00
C LYS A 100 -26.50 39.27 6.91
N ARG A 101 -27.45 38.71 7.68
CA ARG A 101 -28.70 39.41 7.99
C ARG A 101 -28.33 40.54 8.94
N TYR A 102 -28.47 41.77 8.46
CA TYR A 102 -28.45 42.99 9.25
C TYR A 102 -29.73 43.10 10.07
#